data_AF-A0A520H4R5-F1
#
_entry.id   AF-A0A520H4R5-F1
#
_cell.length_a   1.000
_cell.length_b   1.000
_cell.length_c   1.000
_cell.angle_alpha   90.00
_cell.angle_beta   90.00
_cell.angle_gamma   90.00
#
_symmetry.space_group_name_H-M   'P 1'
#
loop_
_entity.id
_entity.type
_entity.pdbx_description
1 polymer ?
#
loop_
_entity_poly.entity_id
_entity_poly.type
_entity_poly.pdbx_seq_one_letter_code
_entity_poly.pdbx_strand_id
1 'polypeptide(L)'
;FTLHHHPDHESLWRKDLVKPIVYPKPDGVLTFDRLSSVFVSNTNHEEDQPVHLTLKDPTIPVAYDLPMYDEPAQRYCPAGVYEIVGEETGDPKFVINAQNCVHCKTCDIKDPTQNINWVVPEGGGGPNYPNM
;
A
#
# COMPACT_ATOMS: atom_id res chain seq x y z
N PHE A 1 -26.85 -25.75 8.26
CA PHE A 1 -25.63 -25.52 7.45
C PHE A 1 -25.03 -24.20 7.87
N THR A 2 -23.72 -24.00 7.70
CA THR A 2 -23.03 -22.73 7.94
C THR A 2 -22.33 -22.34 6.65
N LEU A 3 -22.41 -21.08 6.26
CA LEU A 3 -21.72 -20.58 5.06
C LEU A 3 -20.21 -20.45 5.33
N HIS A 4 -19.39 -20.64 4.30
CA HIS A 4 -17.94 -20.54 4.37
C HIS A 4 -17.44 -19.22 3.78
N HIS A 5 -16.24 -18.80 4.20
CA HIS A 5 -15.51 -17.64 3.68
C HIS A 5 -14.22 -18.06 2.99
N HIS A 6 -13.59 -17.12 2.28
CA HIS A 6 -12.27 -17.27 1.66
C HIS A 6 -11.34 -16.12 2.11
N PRO A 7 -10.02 -16.30 2.04
CA PRO A 7 -9.05 -15.24 2.31
C PRO A 7 -9.21 -14.05 1.35
N ASP A 8 -8.98 -12.83 1.85
CA ASP A 8 -9.23 -11.62 1.05
C ASP A 8 -8.19 -11.37 -0.05
N HIS A 9 -6.94 -11.83 0.09
CA HIS A 9 -5.94 -11.72 -0.98
C HIS A 9 -6.30 -12.53 -2.23
N GLU A 10 -7.12 -13.59 -2.08
CA GLU A 10 -7.55 -14.43 -3.20
C GLU A 10 -8.70 -13.79 -4.02
N SER A 11 -9.23 -12.65 -3.58
CA SER A 11 -10.44 -12.05 -4.18
C SER A 11 -10.18 -11.04 -5.30
N LEU A 12 -8.92 -10.70 -5.60
CA LEU A 12 -8.59 -9.75 -6.67
C LEU A 12 -8.74 -10.37 -8.06
N TRP A 13 -9.39 -9.61 -8.95
CA TRP A 13 -9.37 -9.90 -10.38
C TRP A 13 -8.15 -9.27 -11.03
N ARG A 14 -7.58 -9.96 -12.02
CA ARG A 14 -6.51 -9.42 -12.87
C ARG A 14 -6.98 -8.18 -13.62
N LYS A 15 -6.04 -7.28 -13.92
CA LYS A 15 -6.34 -5.99 -14.54
C LYS A 15 -6.99 -6.10 -15.93
N ASP A 16 -6.71 -7.17 -16.66
CA ASP A 16 -7.29 -7.46 -17.99
C ASP A 16 -8.74 -7.98 -17.94
N LEU A 17 -9.24 -8.35 -16.76
CA LEU A 17 -10.61 -8.82 -16.56
C LEU A 17 -11.57 -7.71 -16.09
N VAL A 18 -11.05 -6.51 -15.83
CA VAL A 18 -11.78 -5.40 -15.21
C VAL A 18 -11.58 -4.09 -15.95
N LYS A 19 -12.41 -3.10 -15.60
CA LYS A 19 -12.27 -1.74 -16.12
C LYS A 19 -11.68 -0.83 -15.03
N PRO A 20 -10.67 -0.02 -15.35
CA PRO A 20 -10.16 0.99 -14.42
C PRO A 20 -11.27 1.93 -13.95
N ILE A 21 -11.26 2.26 -12.66
CA ILE A 21 -12.17 3.26 -12.08
C ILE A 21 -11.54 4.64 -12.24
N VAL A 22 -12.30 5.59 -12.78
CA VAL A 22 -11.89 7.00 -12.88
C VAL A 22 -12.39 7.75 -11.65
N TYR A 23 -11.51 7.97 -10.68
CA TYR A 23 -11.83 8.77 -9.50
C TYR A 23 -11.74 10.27 -9.83
N PRO A 24 -12.69 11.11 -9.35
CA PRO A 24 -12.56 12.56 -9.44
C PRO A 24 -11.30 13.06 -8.72
N LYS A 25 -10.77 14.19 -9.19
CA LYS A 25 -9.70 14.89 -8.46
C LYS A 25 -10.25 15.43 -7.13
N PRO A 26 -9.45 15.45 -6.06
CA PRO A 26 -9.86 16.08 -4.81
C PRO A 26 -10.11 17.58 -5.01
N ASP A 27 -11.11 18.11 -4.31
CA ASP A 27 -11.53 19.52 -4.36
C ASP A 27 -10.88 20.40 -3.28
N GLY A 28 -10.20 19.79 -2.31
CA GLY A 28 -9.53 20.49 -1.19
C GLY A 28 -10.48 21.04 -0.14
N VAL A 29 -11.78 20.70 -0.20
CA VAL A 29 -12.81 21.18 0.75
C VAL A 29 -13.55 20.01 1.39
N LEU A 30 -14.10 19.10 0.57
CA LEU A 30 -14.77 17.88 1.01
C LEU A 30 -13.92 16.64 0.76
N THR A 31 -13.04 16.70 -0.24
CA THR A 31 -12.19 15.60 -0.69
C THR A 31 -10.75 16.09 -0.78
N PHE A 32 -9.83 15.26 -0.31
CA PHE A 32 -8.43 15.63 -0.16
C PHE A 32 -7.54 14.59 -0.82
N ASP A 33 -6.33 15.00 -1.19
CA ASP A 33 -5.33 14.05 -1.64
C ASP A 33 -4.82 13.19 -0.46
N ARG A 34 -4.14 12.10 -0.81
CA ARG A 34 -3.64 11.12 0.16
C ARG A 34 -2.54 11.71 1.05
N LEU A 35 -1.65 12.56 0.53
CA LEU A 35 -0.53 13.10 1.31
C LEU A 35 -1.02 14.10 2.36
N SER A 36 -1.98 14.96 2.01
CA SER A 36 -2.66 15.82 2.98
C SER A 36 -3.34 15.02 4.09
N SER A 37 -3.95 13.87 3.75
CA SER A 37 -4.55 12.95 4.73
C SER A 37 -3.52 12.28 5.64
N VAL A 38 -2.35 11.90 5.09
CA VAL A 38 -1.23 11.33 5.88
C VAL A 38 -0.66 12.39 6.82
N PHE A 39 -0.52 13.63 6.38
CA PHE A 39 -0.01 14.72 7.20
C PHE A 39 -0.85 14.92 8.47
N VAL A 40 -2.18 14.95 8.37
CA VAL A 40 -3.07 15.11 9.55
C VAL A 40 -3.08 13.89 10.46
N SER A 41 -2.66 12.72 9.97
CA SER A 41 -2.47 11.52 10.78
C SER A 41 -1.29 11.67 11.76
N ASN A 42 -0.42 12.66 11.52
CA ASN A 42 0.80 12.92 12.26
C ASN A 42 1.67 11.66 12.43
N THR A 43 1.66 10.80 11.41
CA THR A 43 2.49 9.58 11.37
C THR A 43 3.92 9.94 11.03
N ASN A 44 4.87 9.34 11.75
CA ASN A 44 6.29 9.50 11.45
C ASN A 44 7.09 8.30 11.95
N HIS A 45 8.27 8.09 11.37
CA HIS A 45 9.22 7.06 11.78
C HIS A 45 10.64 7.64 11.72
N GLU A 46 11.56 7.16 12.56
CA GLU A 46 12.99 7.46 12.40
C GLU A 46 13.47 7.04 11.01
N GLU A 47 14.24 7.91 10.35
CA GLU A 47 14.60 7.73 8.93
C GLU A 47 15.63 6.62 8.72
N ASP A 48 16.53 6.44 9.68
CA ASP A 48 17.67 5.51 9.60
C ASP A 48 17.34 4.13 10.22
N GLN A 49 16.06 3.80 10.34
CA GLN A 49 15.63 2.49 10.82
C GLN A 49 15.38 1.51 9.66
N PRO A 50 15.49 0.19 9.87
CA PRO A 50 15.12 -0.80 8.87
C PRO A 50 13.65 -0.67 8.44
N VAL A 51 13.39 -0.86 7.14
CA VAL A 51 12.02 -0.86 6.61
C VAL A 51 11.23 -2.03 7.20
N HIS A 52 10.18 -1.70 7.95
CA HIS A 52 9.31 -2.65 8.66
C HIS A 52 8.25 -3.32 7.75
N LEU A 53 8.31 -3.06 6.45
CA LEU A 53 7.46 -3.64 5.41
C LEU A 53 8.35 -4.49 4.52
N THR A 54 8.63 -5.71 4.95
CA THR A 54 9.59 -6.57 4.28
C THR A 54 8.92 -7.33 3.14
N LEU A 55 9.71 -7.67 2.11
CA LEU A 55 9.27 -8.51 1.01
C LEU A 55 9.90 -9.89 1.16
N LYS A 56 9.11 -10.95 0.96
CA LYS A 56 9.64 -12.32 0.88
C LYS A 56 10.48 -12.49 -0.39
N ASP A 57 10.06 -11.87 -1.48
CA ASP A 57 10.76 -11.78 -2.76
C ASP A 57 10.63 -10.34 -3.32
N PRO A 58 11.74 -9.59 -3.44
CA PRO A 58 11.72 -8.22 -3.93
C PRO A 58 11.42 -8.08 -5.43
N THR A 59 11.42 -9.18 -6.19
CA THR A 59 11.15 -9.15 -7.64
C THR A 59 9.66 -9.17 -7.97
N ILE A 60 8.83 -9.71 -7.08
CA ILE A 60 7.40 -9.94 -7.30
C ILE A 60 6.60 -8.67 -7.64
N PRO A 61 6.78 -7.52 -6.96
CA PRO A 61 6.00 -6.31 -7.25
C PRO A 61 6.12 -5.88 -8.73
N VAL A 62 7.33 -5.90 -9.27
CA VAL A 62 7.60 -5.48 -10.66
C VAL A 62 7.35 -6.62 -11.64
N ALA A 63 7.78 -7.84 -11.34
CA ALA A 63 7.75 -8.97 -12.26
C ALA A 63 6.36 -9.64 -12.37
N TYR A 64 5.50 -9.48 -11.38
CA TYR A 64 4.21 -10.17 -11.30
C TYR A 64 3.04 -9.22 -10.96
N ASP A 65 3.09 -8.49 -9.86
CA ASP A 65 1.92 -7.72 -9.40
C ASP A 65 1.61 -6.53 -10.31
N LEU A 66 2.62 -5.80 -10.79
CA LEU A 66 2.48 -4.74 -11.79
C LEU A 66 1.85 -5.24 -13.11
N PRO A 67 2.37 -6.29 -13.80
CA PRO A 67 1.76 -6.76 -15.03
C PRO A 67 0.38 -7.42 -14.84
N MET A 68 0.13 -8.11 -13.72
CA MET A 68 -1.10 -8.88 -13.52
C MET A 68 -2.23 -8.08 -12.87
N TYR A 69 -1.91 -7.24 -11.89
CA TYR A 69 -2.86 -6.54 -11.02
C TYR A 69 -2.66 -5.02 -10.99
N ASP A 70 -1.73 -4.50 -11.81
CA ASP A 70 -1.39 -3.08 -11.87
C ASP A 70 -0.80 -2.54 -10.55
N GLU A 71 -0.06 -3.41 -9.84
CA GLU A 71 0.54 -3.18 -8.53
C GLU A 71 -0.47 -2.57 -7.54
N PRO A 72 -1.37 -3.39 -6.97
CA PRO A 72 -2.52 -2.92 -6.21
C PRO A 72 -2.14 -2.19 -4.92
N ALA A 73 -0.90 -2.38 -4.41
CA ALA A 73 -0.43 -1.69 -3.22
C ALA A 73 -0.41 -0.17 -3.37
N GLN A 74 -0.25 0.34 -4.59
CA GLN A 74 -0.35 1.76 -4.90
C GLN A 74 -1.73 2.35 -4.60
N ARG A 75 -2.77 1.50 -4.51
CA ARG A 75 -4.19 1.90 -4.37
C ARG A 75 -4.79 1.52 -3.04
N TYR A 76 -4.63 0.26 -2.59
CA TYR A 76 -5.22 -0.15 -1.31
C TYR A 76 -4.47 0.44 -0.11
N CYS A 77 -3.22 0.87 -0.28
CA CYS A 77 -2.47 1.48 0.80
C CYS A 77 -3.07 2.87 1.11
N PRO A 78 -3.58 3.08 2.33
CA PRO A 78 -4.23 4.34 2.68
C PRO A 78 -3.23 5.50 2.82
N ALA A 79 -1.93 5.20 2.88
CA ALA A 79 -0.90 6.20 3.20
C ALA A 79 0.15 6.42 2.08
N GLY A 80 -0.02 5.81 0.91
CA GLY A 80 0.90 6.02 -0.21
C GLY A 80 2.33 5.56 0.09
N VAL A 81 2.44 4.45 0.82
CA VAL A 81 3.74 3.86 1.15
C VAL A 81 4.38 3.22 -0.07
N TYR A 82 3.60 2.64 -0.97
CA TYR A 82 4.10 1.90 -2.13
C TYR A 82 3.89 2.70 -3.41
N GLU A 83 4.93 2.78 -4.23
CA GLU A 83 4.89 3.42 -5.54
C GLU A 83 5.75 2.65 -6.55
N ILE A 84 5.31 2.67 -7.81
CA ILE A 84 6.12 2.26 -8.96
C ILE A 84 6.68 3.54 -9.60
N VAL A 85 8.00 3.65 -9.66
CA VAL A 85 8.71 4.76 -10.33
C VAL A 85 9.42 4.26 -11.57
N GLY A 86 9.62 5.11 -12.59
CA GLY A 86 10.37 4.74 -13.80
C GLY A 86 9.62 3.83 -14.77
N GLU A 87 8.30 3.69 -14.62
CA GLU A 87 7.48 2.94 -15.58
C GLU A 87 7.50 3.60 -16.96
N GLU A 88 7.47 4.94 -17.01
CA GLU A 88 7.50 5.75 -18.21
C GLU A 88 8.84 5.66 -18.98
N THR A 89 9.92 5.30 -18.28
CA THR A 89 11.25 5.10 -18.87
C THR A 89 11.53 3.62 -19.20
N GLY A 90 10.60 2.72 -18.88
CA GLY A 90 10.76 1.28 -19.07
C GLY A 90 11.67 0.60 -18.05
N ASP A 91 11.99 1.26 -16.92
CA ASP A 91 12.78 0.72 -15.80
C ASP A 91 11.97 0.83 -14.49
N PRO A 92 10.83 0.11 -14.38
CA PRO A 92 9.96 0.20 -13.22
C PRO A 92 10.65 -0.31 -11.96
N LYS A 93 10.57 0.47 -10.88
CA LYS A 93 11.10 0.14 -9.55
C LYS A 93 10.01 0.28 -8.50
N PHE A 94 9.93 -0.70 -7.62
CA PHE A 94 9.06 -0.67 -6.46
C PHE A 94 9.76 0.06 -5.31
N VAL A 95 9.20 1.18 -4.87
CA VAL A 95 9.73 2.00 -3.77
C VAL A 95 8.79 1.91 -2.58
N ILE A 96 9.38 1.78 -1.38
CA ILE A 96 8.66 1.68 -0.11
C ILE A 96 9.00 2.91 0.75
N ASN A 97 8.09 3.87 0.80
CA ASN A 97 8.12 5.07 1.64
C ASN A 97 7.63 4.74 3.06
N ALA A 98 8.40 3.92 3.78
CA ALA A 98 7.98 3.31 5.04
C ALA A 98 7.62 4.32 6.14
N GLN A 99 8.17 5.54 6.10
CA GLN A 99 7.85 6.60 7.05
C GLN A 99 6.37 7.00 7.05
N ASN A 100 5.68 6.84 5.92
CA ASN A 100 4.25 7.16 5.80
C ASN A 100 3.34 6.08 6.42
N CYS A 101 3.88 4.93 6.85
CA CYS A 101 3.05 3.79 7.24
C CYS A 101 2.17 4.07 8.48
N VAL A 102 0.85 4.01 8.32
CA VAL A 102 -0.12 4.19 9.43
C VAL A 102 -0.49 2.89 10.15
N HIS A 103 0.28 1.82 9.94
CA HIS A 103 0.15 0.51 10.63
C HIS A 103 -1.21 -0.20 10.46
N CYS A 104 -1.97 0.14 9.42
CA CYS A 104 -3.29 -0.44 9.14
C CYS A 104 -3.30 -1.95 8.82
N LYS A 105 -2.15 -2.53 8.45
CA LYS A 105 -1.95 -3.94 8.04
C LYS A 105 -2.62 -4.36 6.73
N THR A 106 -3.25 -3.44 5.99
CA THR A 106 -3.93 -3.76 4.73
C THR A 106 -3.01 -4.44 3.71
N CYS A 107 -1.76 -4.00 3.59
CA CYS A 107 -0.78 -4.57 2.66
C CYS A 107 -0.45 -6.04 2.95
N ASP A 108 -0.27 -6.40 4.22
CA ASP A 108 -0.02 -7.77 4.67
C ASP A 108 -1.23 -8.68 4.35
N ILE A 109 -2.44 -8.13 4.43
CA ILE A 109 -3.70 -8.86 4.21
C ILE A 109 -4.08 -8.97 2.74
N LYS A 110 -3.91 -7.89 1.95
CA LYS A 110 -4.52 -7.74 0.62
C LYS A 110 -3.60 -8.08 -0.54
N ASP A 111 -2.29 -8.13 -0.31
CA ASP A 111 -1.32 -8.50 -1.34
C ASP A 111 -1.70 -9.87 -1.96
N PRO A 112 -2.02 -9.92 -3.26
CA PRO A 112 -2.48 -11.14 -3.94
C PRO A 112 -1.45 -12.28 -3.90
N THR A 113 -0.17 -11.98 -3.69
CA THR A 113 0.91 -12.97 -3.58
C THR A 113 1.33 -13.24 -2.14
N GLN A 114 0.76 -12.53 -1.16
CA GLN A 114 1.15 -12.58 0.25
C GLN A 114 2.67 -12.41 0.42
N ASN A 115 3.27 -11.52 -0.37
CA ASN A 115 4.70 -11.24 -0.41
C ASN A 115 5.14 -10.19 0.63
N ILE A 116 4.30 -9.17 0.88
CA ILE A 116 4.53 -8.16 1.92
C ILE A 116 4.32 -8.80 3.30
N ASN A 117 5.29 -8.59 4.19
CA ASN A 117 5.24 -9.00 5.58
C ASN A 117 5.43 -7.77 6.49
N TRP A 118 4.39 -7.38 7.21
CA TRP A 118 4.47 -6.26 8.14
C TRP A 118 5.10 -6.75 9.45
N VAL A 119 6.16 -6.07 9.89
CA VAL A 119 6.73 -6.23 11.23
C VAL A 119 6.61 -4.93 12.01
N VAL A 120 6.76 -5.00 13.32
CA VAL A 120 6.72 -3.80 14.16
C VAL A 120 7.99 -2.98 13.88
N PRO A 121 7.88 -1.66 13.60
CA PRO A 121 9.04 -0.76 13.54
C PRO A 121 9.64 -0.52 14.93
N GLU A 122 10.66 0.34 15.01
CA GLU A 122 11.13 0.84 16.29
C GLU A 122 10.01 1.54 17.08
N GLY A 123 10.06 1.41 18.41
CA GLY A 123 9.04 1.94 19.30
C GLY A 123 8.93 3.46 19.23
N GLY A 124 7.71 3.99 19.16
CA GLY A 124 7.44 5.42 19.04
C GLY A 124 7.20 5.89 17.60
N GLY A 125 7.51 5.07 16.59
CA GLY A 125 7.11 5.30 15.21
C GLY A 125 5.64 4.93 14.95
N GLY A 126 5.05 5.53 13.91
CA GLY A 126 3.68 5.29 13.49
C GLY A 126 2.77 6.51 13.70
N PRO A 127 1.46 6.30 13.58
CA PRO A 127 0.48 7.38 13.69
C PRO A 127 0.39 7.96 15.11
N ASN A 128 0.15 9.27 15.21
CA ASN A 128 -0.13 9.94 16.47
C ASN A 128 -1.57 10.45 16.48
N TYR A 129 -2.45 9.61 17.02
CA TYR A 129 -3.89 9.84 17.09
C TYR A 129 -4.31 10.22 18.52
N PRO A 130 -4.38 11.51 18.87
CA PRO A 130 -4.67 11.91 20.24
C PRO A 130 -6.12 11.60 20.64
N ASN A 131 -7.06 11.56 19.68
CA ASN A 131 -8.49 11.38 19.95
C ASN A 131 -9.24 10.75 18.74
N MET A 132 -8.60 9.91 17.93
CA MET A 132 -9.33 9.11 16.92
C MET A 132 -9.96 7.87 17.54
#